data_AF-A0A0F9FB24-F1
#
_entry.id   AF-A0A0F9FB24-F1
#
_cell.length_a   1.000
_cell.length_b   1.000
_cell.length_c   1.000
_cell.angle_alpha   90.00
_cell.angle_beta   90.00
_cell.angle_gamma   90.00
#
_symmetry.space_group_name_H-M   'P 1'
#
loop_
_entity.id
_entity.type
_entity.pdbx_description
1 polymer ?
#
loop_
_entity_poly.entity_id
_entity_poly.type
_entity_poly.pdbx_seq_one_letter_code
_entity_poly.pdbx_strand_id
1 'polypeptide(L)'
;MDRKKLGLKAHVRKPSFIDQQLVALYEQSLNDREIAEKLDVGQGTVGIHRRRLGLPAHGNKRLFTNQQLFEFHEQGLIDREIGERLGADRVTVGDHRRRLGLKTNWGRRFTDQQLITLHKKGMNDPAIAKELGVRDHVIFEHRKKLGLKARSRKPLFTDQLTRLHAQGLSDREIAQELGVTRSTISKRRKGLGLKTIWGRRFTDQQLAALHKRGLNDIEISEKLGAKKSVVRYHRNRLGLKPYWHRRRGKHAL
;
A
#
# COMPACT_ATOMS: atom_id res chain seq x y z
N MET A 1 75.19 0.09 0.83
CA MET A 1 76.44 -0.07 1.61
C MET A 1 76.10 -0.80 2.91
N ASP A 2 76.88 -1.82 3.25
CA ASP A 2 76.52 -2.84 4.23
C ASP A 2 76.90 -2.44 5.67
N ARG A 3 75.91 -2.37 6.58
CA ARG A 3 76.06 -1.82 7.96
C ARG A 3 77.02 -2.63 8.84
N LYS A 4 77.36 -3.87 8.44
CA LYS A 4 78.34 -4.72 9.15
C LYS A 4 79.78 -4.18 9.10
N LYS A 5 80.14 -3.36 8.11
CA LYS A 5 81.51 -2.81 8.00
C LYS A 5 81.81 -1.62 8.95
N LEU A 6 80.81 -1.10 9.66
CA LEU A 6 80.94 0.12 10.49
C LEU A 6 80.91 -0.12 12.02
N GLY A 7 80.93 -1.36 12.51
CA GLY A 7 81.08 -1.66 13.95
C GLY A 7 79.94 -1.17 14.86
N LEU A 8 78.81 -0.70 14.30
CA LEU A 8 77.66 -0.22 15.07
C LEU A 8 76.85 -1.41 15.61
N LYS A 9 76.70 -1.50 16.94
CA LYS A 9 75.86 -2.51 17.60
C LYS A 9 74.44 -2.47 17.04
N ALA A 10 73.84 -3.65 16.83
CA ALA A 10 72.46 -3.78 16.37
C ALA A 10 71.54 -2.91 17.25
N HIS A 11 70.76 -2.03 16.63
CA HIS A 11 69.77 -1.25 17.35
C HIS A 11 68.68 -2.21 17.84
N VAL A 12 68.73 -2.56 19.13
CA VAL A 12 67.71 -3.39 19.77
C VAL A 12 66.43 -2.55 19.82
N ARG A 13 65.53 -2.76 18.84
CA ARG A 13 64.18 -2.20 18.92
C ARG A 13 63.54 -2.78 20.18
N LYS A 14 63.22 -1.91 21.15
CA LYS A 14 62.38 -2.30 22.28
C LYS A 14 61.07 -2.87 21.70
N PRO A 15 60.57 -4.02 22.19
CA PRO A 15 59.26 -4.52 21.78
C PRO A 15 58.20 -3.45 21.98
N SER A 16 57.31 -3.25 21.00
CA SER A 16 56.26 -2.23 21.06
C SER A 16 55.22 -2.50 22.16
N PHE A 17 55.15 -3.74 22.66
CA PHE A 17 54.37 -4.16 23.84
C PHE A 17 55.02 -5.41 24.45
N ILE A 18 54.69 -5.73 25.71
CA ILE A 18 55.11 -6.98 26.37
C ILE A 18 54.06 -8.07 26.18
N ASP A 19 54.47 -9.34 26.07
CA ASP A 19 53.55 -10.45 25.81
C ASP A 19 52.43 -10.56 26.86
N GLN A 20 52.67 -10.17 28.11
CA GLN A 20 51.64 -10.08 29.15
C GLN A 20 50.49 -9.12 28.80
N GLN A 21 50.77 -8.00 28.12
CA GLN A 21 49.72 -7.06 27.68
C GLN A 21 48.84 -7.70 26.60
N LEU A 22 49.42 -8.49 25.69
CA LEU A 22 48.66 -9.25 24.71
C LEU A 22 47.83 -10.34 25.38
N VAL A 23 48.39 -11.10 26.32
CA VAL A 23 47.67 -12.16 27.05
C VAL A 23 46.49 -11.58 27.82
N ALA A 24 46.67 -10.46 28.54
CA ALA A 24 45.59 -9.82 29.29
C ALA A 24 44.44 -9.32 28.40
N LEU A 25 44.74 -8.83 27.20
CA LEU A 25 43.72 -8.43 26.22
C LEU A 25 43.09 -9.65 25.52
N TYR A 26 43.87 -10.71 25.31
CA TYR A 26 43.39 -11.97 24.77
C TYR A 26 42.41 -12.66 25.73
N GLU A 27 42.69 -12.71 27.03
CA GLU A 27 41.79 -13.28 28.05
C GLU A 27 40.43 -12.58 28.11
N GLN A 28 40.36 -11.31 27.70
CA GLN A 28 39.11 -10.56 27.53
C GLN A 28 38.32 -10.96 26.26
N SER A 29 38.75 -12.02 25.57
CA SER A 29 38.15 -12.54 24.33
C SER A 29 38.20 -11.58 23.14
N LEU A 30 39.20 -10.68 23.10
CA LEU A 30 39.41 -9.78 21.97
C LEU A 30 40.09 -10.51 20.81
N ASN A 31 39.75 -10.12 19.58
CA ASN A 31 40.40 -10.64 18.36
C ASN A 31 41.68 -9.86 18.00
N ASP A 32 42.49 -10.40 17.10
CA ASP A 32 43.80 -9.86 16.73
C ASP A 32 43.74 -8.38 16.26
N ARG A 33 42.60 -7.91 15.73
CA ARG A 33 42.40 -6.51 15.33
C ARG A 33 42.12 -5.61 16.54
N GLU A 34 41.24 -6.02 17.44
CA GLU A 34 40.90 -5.25 18.65
C GLU A 34 42.13 -5.11 19.58
N ILE A 35 42.93 -6.18 19.69
CA ILE A 35 44.19 -6.17 20.43
C ILE A 35 45.19 -5.21 19.77
N ALA A 36 45.27 -5.21 18.44
CA ALA A 36 46.17 -4.36 17.69
C ALA A 36 45.85 -2.86 17.85
N GLU A 37 44.56 -2.51 17.83
CA GLU A 37 44.09 -1.14 18.09
C GLU A 37 44.42 -0.69 19.52
N LYS A 38 44.30 -1.58 20.53
CA LYS A 38 44.61 -1.25 21.93
C LYS A 38 46.10 -1.14 22.24
N LEU A 39 46.94 -1.84 21.49
CA LEU A 39 48.40 -1.83 21.68
C LEU A 39 49.13 -0.88 20.71
N ASP A 40 48.39 -0.17 19.86
CA ASP A 40 48.91 0.72 18.81
C ASP A 40 49.96 0.02 17.91
N VAL A 41 49.62 -1.17 17.43
CA VAL A 41 50.46 -1.99 16.55
C VAL A 41 49.69 -2.52 15.35
N GLY A 42 50.39 -3.04 14.35
CA GLY A 42 49.75 -3.74 13.24
C GLY A 42 49.13 -5.08 13.67
N GLN A 43 47.98 -5.43 13.10
CA GLN A 43 47.30 -6.73 13.32
C GLN A 43 48.23 -7.93 13.07
N GLY A 44 49.10 -7.85 12.05
CA GLY A 44 50.09 -8.88 11.75
C GLY A 44 51.08 -9.12 12.89
N THR A 45 51.45 -8.06 13.63
CA THR A 45 52.34 -8.15 14.80
C THR A 45 51.66 -8.93 15.92
N VAL A 46 50.40 -8.63 16.23
CA VAL A 46 49.60 -9.39 17.21
C VAL A 46 49.49 -10.85 16.81
N GLY A 47 49.18 -11.13 15.54
CA GLY A 47 49.06 -12.51 15.03
C GLY A 47 50.38 -13.31 15.05
N ILE A 48 51.53 -12.65 14.97
CA ILE A 48 52.85 -13.30 15.15
C ILE A 48 53.06 -13.64 16.63
N HIS A 49 52.86 -12.67 17.54
CA HIS A 49 53.06 -12.88 18.98
C HIS A 49 52.07 -13.91 19.55
N ARG A 50 50.79 -13.85 19.18
CA ARG A 50 49.76 -14.82 19.55
C ARG A 50 50.15 -16.25 19.16
N ARG A 51 50.61 -16.46 17.92
CA ARG A 51 51.07 -17.78 17.44
C ARG A 51 52.31 -18.26 18.18
N ARG A 52 53.27 -17.36 18.48
CA ARG A 52 54.45 -17.69 19.29
C ARG A 52 54.08 -18.16 20.69
N LEU A 53 53.02 -17.59 21.27
CA LEU A 53 52.48 -17.95 22.60
C LEU A 53 51.55 -19.16 22.57
N GLY A 54 51.32 -19.81 21.41
CA GLY A 54 50.45 -20.98 21.29
C GLY A 54 48.95 -20.68 21.46
N LEU A 55 48.54 -19.41 21.46
CA LEU A 55 47.15 -19.02 21.63
C LEU A 55 46.39 -19.18 20.30
N PRO A 56 45.22 -19.85 20.25
CA PRO A 56 44.41 -19.93 19.04
C PRO A 56 43.85 -18.56 18.64
N ALA A 57 43.45 -18.36 17.39
CA ALA A 57 42.85 -17.08 17.00
C ALA A 57 41.43 -17.02 17.57
N HIS A 58 41.09 -15.93 18.30
CA HIS A 58 39.69 -15.58 18.44
C HIS A 58 39.17 -15.24 17.05
N GLY A 59 38.24 -16.07 16.55
CA GLY A 59 37.61 -15.82 15.27
C GLY A 59 37.00 -14.41 15.25
N ASN A 60 36.97 -13.77 14.08
CA ASN A 60 36.23 -12.53 13.94
C ASN A 60 34.80 -12.75 14.45
N LYS A 61 34.34 -11.93 15.41
CA LYS A 61 32.94 -11.94 15.83
C LYS A 61 32.09 -11.86 14.57
N ARG A 62 31.28 -12.88 14.32
CA ARG A 62 30.30 -12.83 13.23
C ARG A 62 29.34 -11.70 13.57
N LEU A 63 29.29 -10.67 12.71
CA LEU A 63 28.38 -9.53 12.89
C LEU A 63 26.91 -10.00 12.97
N PHE A 64 26.59 -11.06 12.22
CA PHE A 64 25.26 -11.66 12.21
C PHE A 64 25.32 -13.15 11.84
N THR A 65 24.26 -13.87 12.16
CA THR A 65 24.06 -15.27 11.78
C THR A 65 23.41 -15.40 10.40
N ASN A 66 23.60 -16.55 9.74
CA ASN A 66 22.92 -16.84 8.47
C ASN A 66 21.38 -16.80 8.63
N GLN A 67 20.87 -17.22 9.79
CA GLN A 67 19.45 -17.19 10.11
C GLN A 67 18.90 -15.76 10.11
N GLN A 68 19.59 -14.84 10.79
CA GLN A 68 19.19 -13.42 10.81
C GLN A 68 19.19 -12.79 9.41
N LEU A 69 20.19 -13.12 8.57
CA LEU A 69 20.21 -12.65 7.18
C LEU A 69 19.05 -13.25 6.37
N PHE A 70 18.79 -14.55 6.52
CA PHE A 70 17.71 -15.25 5.81
C PHE A 70 16.35 -14.66 6.16
N GLU A 71 16.08 -14.42 7.45
CA GLU A 71 14.83 -13.81 7.92
C GLU A 71 14.58 -12.42 7.32
N PHE A 72 15.59 -11.55 7.30
CA PHE A 72 15.43 -10.23 6.69
C PHE A 72 15.38 -10.28 5.17
N HIS A 73 16.07 -11.22 4.55
CA HIS A 73 16.00 -11.44 3.10
C HIS A 73 14.60 -11.94 2.67
N GLU A 74 14.00 -12.87 3.41
CA GLU A 74 12.63 -13.36 3.20
C GLU A 74 11.58 -12.26 3.38
N GLN A 75 11.81 -11.33 4.33
CA GLN A 75 10.99 -10.12 4.46
C GLN A 75 11.09 -9.18 3.25
N GLY A 76 12.02 -9.45 2.33
CA GLY A 76 12.21 -8.70 1.09
C GLY A 76 13.12 -7.49 1.24
N LEU A 77 13.87 -7.36 2.33
CA LEU A 77 14.80 -6.26 2.53
C LEU A 77 15.96 -6.34 1.54
N ILE A 78 16.47 -5.18 1.13
CA ILE A 78 17.68 -5.09 0.31
C ILE A 78 18.93 -5.15 1.20
N ASP A 79 20.07 -5.55 0.62
CA ASP A 79 21.35 -5.74 1.33
C ASP A 79 21.75 -4.54 2.20
N ARG A 80 21.38 -3.31 1.78
CA ARG A 80 21.58 -2.08 2.57
C ARG A 80 20.75 -2.05 3.86
N GLU A 81 19.44 -2.30 3.76
CA GLU A 81 18.51 -2.27 4.91
C GLU A 81 18.83 -3.39 5.90
N ILE A 82 19.21 -4.57 5.37
CA ILE A 82 19.68 -5.68 6.19
C ILE A 82 20.96 -5.27 6.94
N GLY A 83 21.90 -4.59 6.26
CA GLY A 83 23.11 -4.06 6.88
C GLY A 83 22.83 -3.07 8.01
N GLU A 84 21.94 -2.11 7.77
CA GLU A 84 21.51 -1.14 8.78
C GLU A 84 20.88 -1.82 10.02
N ARG A 85 20.10 -2.90 9.84
CA ARG A 85 19.51 -3.67 10.96
C ARG A 85 20.48 -4.58 11.69
N LEU A 86 21.45 -5.14 10.97
CA LEU A 86 22.43 -6.09 11.52
C LEU A 86 23.72 -5.41 11.99
N GLY A 87 23.82 -4.09 11.88
CA GLY A 87 25.05 -3.36 12.19
C GLY A 87 26.22 -3.78 11.29
N ALA A 88 25.95 -4.10 10.02
CA ALA A 88 26.94 -4.59 9.07
C ALA A 88 26.96 -3.75 7.78
N ASP A 89 28.12 -3.70 7.14
CA ASP A 89 28.24 -3.03 5.83
C ASP A 89 27.45 -3.80 4.75
N ARG A 90 26.82 -3.07 3.82
CA ARG A 90 26.00 -3.66 2.74
C ARG A 90 26.78 -4.68 1.89
N VAL A 91 28.08 -4.47 1.72
CA VAL A 91 28.96 -5.37 0.95
C VAL A 91 29.13 -6.69 1.69
N THR A 92 29.28 -6.63 3.02
CA THR A 92 29.37 -7.83 3.86
C THR A 92 28.08 -8.64 3.80
N VAL A 93 26.92 -7.98 3.88
CA VAL A 93 25.62 -8.65 3.69
C VAL A 93 25.51 -9.26 2.30
N GLY A 94 25.88 -8.52 1.25
CA GLY A 94 25.84 -8.99 -0.13
C GLY A 94 26.73 -10.21 -0.38
N ASP A 95 27.89 -10.28 0.26
CA ASP A 95 28.79 -11.43 0.21
C ASP A 95 28.18 -12.65 0.89
N HIS A 96 27.64 -12.48 2.10
CA HIS A 96 26.96 -13.57 2.81
C HIS A 96 25.74 -14.09 2.05
N ARG A 97 24.91 -13.18 1.51
CA ARG A 97 23.77 -13.52 0.65
C ARG A 97 24.19 -14.37 -0.56
N ARG A 98 25.26 -13.97 -1.25
CA ARG A 98 25.80 -14.72 -2.39
C ARG A 98 26.30 -16.11 -2.00
N ARG A 99 27.00 -16.24 -0.87
CA ARG A 99 27.46 -17.55 -0.36
C ARG A 99 26.29 -18.49 -0.04
N LEU A 100 25.15 -17.94 0.36
CA LEU A 100 23.92 -18.70 0.64
C LEU A 100 23.08 -18.95 -0.62
N GLY A 101 23.52 -18.54 -1.81
CA GLY A 101 22.78 -18.73 -3.07
C GLY A 101 21.52 -17.87 -3.20
N LEU A 102 21.31 -16.89 -2.32
CA LEU A 102 20.14 -16.04 -2.32
C LEU A 102 20.26 -14.96 -3.42
N LYS A 103 19.21 -14.72 -4.19
CA LYS A 103 19.17 -13.64 -5.20
C LYS A 103 19.08 -12.28 -4.54
N THR A 104 19.50 -11.21 -5.23
CA THR A 104 19.31 -9.85 -4.71
C THR A 104 17.81 -9.54 -4.65
N ASN A 105 17.40 -8.82 -3.61
CA ASN A 105 16.07 -8.20 -3.58
C ASN A 105 16.05 -6.85 -4.36
N TRP A 106 17.06 -6.61 -5.19
CA TRP A 106 17.19 -5.37 -5.94
C TRP A 106 16.01 -5.24 -6.92
N GLY A 107 15.29 -4.12 -6.85
CA GLY A 107 14.07 -3.89 -7.64
C GLY A 107 12.75 -4.22 -6.90
N ARG A 108 12.78 -4.83 -5.70
CA ARG A 108 11.61 -4.79 -4.81
C ARG A 108 11.39 -3.34 -4.38
N ARG A 109 10.25 -2.77 -4.75
CA ARG A 109 9.87 -1.39 -4.38
C ARG A 109 9.36 -1.26 -2.95
N PHE A 110 8.89 -2.37 -2.37
CA PHE A 110 8.39 -2.43 -0.99
C PHE A 110 8.47 -3.86 -0.45
N THR A 111 8.45 -3.99 0.87
CA THR A 111 8.40 -5.24 1.63
C THR A 111 6.95 -5.69 1.85
N ASP A 112 6.74 -7.00 2.00
CA ASP A 112 5.41 -7.52 2.29
C ASP A 112 4.87 -6.97 3.63
N GLN A 113 5.76 -6.70 4.58
CA GLN A 113 5.42 -6.07 5.87
C GLN A 113 4.91 -4.63 5.71
N GLN A 114 5.49 -3.83 4.80
CA GLN A 114 4.97 -2.49 4.50
C GLN A 114 3.53 -2.56 3.96
N LEU A 115 3.26 -3.47 3.02
CA LEU A 115 1.92 -3.67 2.49
C LEU A 115 0.94 -4.12 3.58
N ILE A 116 1.31 -5.11 4.40
CA ILE A 116 0.48 -5.61 5.52
C ILE A 116 0.17 -4.46 6.49
N THR A 117 1.16 -3.63 6.82
CA THR A 117 0.99 -2.50 7.74
C THR A 117 -0.01 -1.49 7.21
N LEU A 118 0.11 -1.07 5.94
CA LEU A 118 -0.81 -0.11 5.33
C LEU A 118 -2.22 -0.70 5.14
N HIS A 119 -2.33 -1.99 4.83
CA HIS A 119 -3.61 -2.70 4.75
C HIS A 119 -4.32 -2.78 6.12
N LYS A 120 -3.56 -3.05 7.19
CA LYS A 120 -4.07 -3.02 8.57
C LYS A 120 -4.55 -1.63 8.97
N LYS A 121 -3.87 -0.56 8.53
CA LYS A 121 -4.31 0.84 8.71
C LYS A 121 -5.60 1.19 7.95
N GLY A 122 -6.16 0.28 7.16
CA GLY A 122 -7.45 0.47 6.50
C GLY A 122 -7.38 0.95 5.06
N MET A 123 -6.18 1.12 4.50
CA MET A 123 -5.99 1.62 3.14
C MET A 123 -6.41 0.57 2.10
N ASN A 124 -6.92 1.04 0.96
CA ASN A 124 -7.23 0.20 -0.21
C ASN A 124 -6.05 0.16 -1.19
N ASP A 125 -6.05 -0.81 -2.12
CA ASP A 125 -4.91 -1.08 -3.01
C ASP A 125 -4.40 0.19 -3.75
N PRO A 126 -5.26 1.08 -4.30
CA PRO A 126 -4.80 2.32 -4.91
C PRO A 126 -4.17 3.33 -3.94
N ALA A 127 -4.69 3.43 -2.72
CA ALA A 127 -4.11 4.31 -1.70
C ALA A 127 -2.75 3.80 -1.24
N ILE A 128 -2.62 2.48 -1.05
CA ILE A 128 -1.35 1.82 -0.74
C ILE A 128 -0.36 2.00 -1.90
N ALA A 129 -0.82 1.88 -3.15
CA ALA A 129 0.02 2.02 -4.34
C ALA A 129 0.60 3.44 -4.45
N LYS A 130 -0.23 4.46 -4.21
CA LYS A 130 0.20 5.86 -4.14
C LYS A 130 1.23 6.08 -3.03
N GLU A 131 0.99 5.53 -1.84
CA GLU A 131 1.91 5.63 -0.70
C GLU A 131 3.27 4.99 -0.98
N LEU A 132 3.27 3.81 -1.62
CA LEU A 132 4.49 3.04 -1.90
C LEU A 132 5.14 3.39 -3.26
N GLY A 133 4.61 4.39 -3.99
CA GLY A 133 5.16 4.79 -5.29
C GLY A 133 5.13 3.69 -6.36
N VAL A 134 4.10 2.84 -6.34
CA VAL A 134 3.93 1.72 -7.29
C VAL A 134 2.60 1.82 -8.04
N ARG A 135 2.43 1.00 -9.09
CA ARG A 135 1.14 0.88 -9.78
C ARG A 135 0.19 0.01 -8.96
N ASP A 136 -1.10 0.33 -8.99
CA ASP A 136 -2.18 -0.35 -8.25
C ASP A 136 -2.17 -1.88 -8.46
N HIS A 137 -1.90 -2.34 -9.67
CA HIS A 137 -1.86 -3.77 -9.99
C HIS A 137 -0.75 -4.52 -9.23
N VAL A 138 0.36 -3.86 -8.88
CA VAL A 138 1.45 -4.46 -8.12
C VAL A 138 0.99 -4.77 -6.69
N ILE A 139 0.25 -3.84 -6.07
CA ILE A 139 -0.35 -4.05 -4.75
C ILE A 139 -1.41 -5.15 -4.81
N PHE A 140 -2.23 -5.17 -5.86
CA PHE A 140 -3.24 -6.21 -6.05
C PHE A 140 -2.62 -7.62 -6.06
N GLU A 141 -1.56 -7.84 -6.84
CA GLU A 141 -0.87 -9.13 -6.94
C GLU A 141 -0.22 -9.53 -5.61
N HIS A 142 0.52 -8.62 -4.98
CA HIS A 142 1.15 -8.89 -3.68
C HIS A 142 0.10 -9.15 -2.58
N ARG A 143 -0.98 -8.36 -2.53
CA ARG A 143 -2.10 -8.57 -1.59
C ARG A 143 -2.71 -9.96 -1.76
N LYS A 144 -2.91 -10.40 -3.02
CA LYS A 144 -3.41 -11.75 -3.32
C LYS A 144 -2.44 -12.83 -2.86
N LYS A 145 -1.15 -12.69 -3.16
CA LYS A 145 -0.11 -13.63 -2.74
C LYS A 145 -0.06 -13.79 -1.21
N LEU A 146 -0.31 -12.70 -0.47
CA LEU A 146 -0.36 -12.68 1.00
C LEU A 146 -1.72 -13.10 1.58
N GLY A 147 -2.69 -13.50 0.76
CA GLY A 147 -4.02 -13.92 1.22
C GLY A 147 -4.87 -12.81 1.86
N LEU A 148 -4.49 -11.54 1.68
CA LEU A 148 -5.19 -10.41 2.29
C LEU A 148 -6.48 -10.09 1.52
N LYS A 149 -7.60 -9.91 2.22
CA LYS A 149 -8.88 -9.54 1.57
C LYS A 149 -8.81 -8.15 0.94
N ALA A 150 -9.39 -8.00 -0.25
CA ALA A 150 -9.49 -6.69 -0.90
C ALA A 150 -10.38 -5.76 -0.07
N ARG A 151 -9.90 -4.54 0.18
CA ARG A 151 -10.76 -3.48 0.74
C ARG A 151 -11.42 -2.74 -0.41
N SER A 152 -12.71 -3.01 -0.60
CA SER A 152 -13.50 -2.30 -1.61
C SER A 152 -13.55 -0.81 -1.30
N ARG A 153 -13.28 0.03 -2.30
CA ARG A 153 -13.66 1.44 -2.25
C ARG A 153 -15.16 1.52 -2.00
N LYS A 154 -15.60 2.27 -0.98
CA LYS A 154 -16.98 2.79 -0.98
C LYS A 154 -17.07 3.75 -2.18
N PRO A 155 -17.91 3.49 -3.19
CA PRO A 155 -18.12 4.46 -4.27
C PRO A 155 -18.63 5.77 -3.69
N LEU A 156 -18.08 6.88 -4.20
CA LEU A 156 -18.30 8.25 -3.71
C LEU A 156 -19.78 8.64 -3.56
N PHE A 157 -20.64 8.03 -4.38
CA PHE A 157 -22.07 8.34 -4.45
C PHE A 157 -22.97 7.29 -3.77
N THR A 158 -22.45 6.43 -2.90
CA THR A 158 -23.27 5.37 -2.27
C THR A 158 -24.45 5.97 -1.48
N ASP A 159 -24.19 7.01 -0.69
CA ASP A 159 -25.21 7.65 0.14
C ASP A 159 -26.21 8.43 -0.72
N GLN A 160 -25.71 9.14 -1.73
CA GLN A 160 -26.54 9.86 -2.70
C GLN A 160 -27.43 8.92 -3.52
N LEU A 161 -26.90 7.79 -4.01
CA LEU A 161 -27.67 6.77 -4.72
C LEU A 161 -28.79 6.23 -3.83
N THR A 162 -28.49 5.89 -2.57
CA THR A 162 -29.50 5.35 -1.65
C THR A 162 -30.61 6.36 -1.38
N ARG A 163 -30.25 7.64 -1.20
CA ARG A 163 -31.21 8.74 -1.04
C ARG A 163 -32.09 8.96 -2.27
N LEU A 164 -31.49 9.05 -3.46
CA LEU A 164 -32.22 9.27 -4.72
C LEU A 164 -33.09 8.06 -5.09
N HIS A 165 -32.61 6.84 -4.80
CA HIS A 165 -33.39 5.62 -4.97
C HIS A 165 -34.58 5.56 -4.01
N ALA A 166 -34.41 5.97 -2.75
CA ALA A 166 -35.50 6.11 -1.78
C ALA A 166 -36.54 7.16 -2.19
N GLN A 167 -36.12 8.20 -2.93
CA GLN A 167 -37.02 9.17 -3.57
C GLN A 167 -37.76 8.61 -4.80
N GLY A 168 -37.50 7.36 -5.18
CA GLY A 168 -38.19 6.68 -6.26
C GLY A 168 -37.61 6.93 -7.66
N LEU A 169 -36.38 7.47 -7.76
CA LEU A 169 -35.73 7.68 -9.06
C LEU A 169 -35.23 6.36 -9.65
N SER A 170 -35.33 6.24 -10.97
CA SER A 170 -34.80 5.10 -11.73
C SER A 170 -33.28 5.15 -11.87
N ASP A 171 -32.67 4.00 -12.19
CA ASP A 171 -31.21 3.92 -12.46
C ASP A 171 -30.74 4.93 -13.53
N ARG A 172 -31.62 5.36 -14.45
CA ARG A 172 -31.31 6.36 -15.48
C ARG A 172 -31.29 7.77 -14.94
N GLU A 173 -32.27 8.14 -14.13
CA GLU A 173 -32.39 9.49 -13.55
C GLU A 173 -31.28 9.71 -12.52
N ILE A 174 -31.01 8.71 -11.67
CA ILE A 174 -29.91 8.73 -10.72
C ILE A 174 -28.57 8.88 -11.45
N ALA A 175 -28.38 8.18 -12.58
CA ALA A 175 -27.17 8.28 -13.38
C ALA A 175 -26.97 9.69 -13.95
N GLN A 176 -28.05 10.32 -14.44
CA GLN A 176 -28.02 11.69 -14.95
C GLN A 176 -27.71 12.70 -13.83
N GLU A 177 -28.36 12.56 -12.68
CA GLU A 177 -28.16 13.45 -11.52
C GLU A 177 -26.73 13.37 -10.98
N LEU A 178 -26.15 12.17 -10.94
CA LEU A 178 -24.81 11.93 -10.39
C LEU A 178 -23.70 12.03 -11.44
N GLY A 179 -24.02 12.33 -12.70
CA GLY A 179 -23.04 12.43 -13.78
C GLY A 179 -22.28 11.13 -14.07
N VAL A 180 -22.91 9.97 -13.87
CA VAL A 180 -22.30 8.64 -14.10
C VAL A 180 -23.12 7.81 -15.08
N THR A 181 -22.59 6.66 -15.50
CA THR A 181 -23.31 5.78 -16.42
C THR A 181 -24.42 4.97 -15.71
N ARG A 182 -25.53 4.71 -16.41
CA ARG A 182 -26.64 3.85 -15.91
C ARG A 182 -26.15 2.49 -15.43
N SER A 183 -25.18 1.89 -16.13
CA SER A 183 -24.62 0.59 -15.77
C SER A 183 -23.89 0.62 -14.41
N THR A 184 -23.24 1.74 -14.09
CA THR A 184 -22.57 1.97 -12.80
C THR A 184 -23.58 2.01 -11.65
N ILE A 185 -24.68 2.77 -11.82
CA ILE A 185 -25.77 2.81 -10.84
C ILE A 185 -26.42 1.43 -10.70
N SER A 186 -26.73 0.75 -11.81
CA SER A 186 -27.38 -0.56 -11.79
C SER A 186 -26.55 -1.61 -11.05
N LYS A 187 -25.24 -1.69 -11.33
CA LYS A 187 -24.32 -2.58 -10.60
C LYS A 187 -24.26 -2.24 -9.12
N ARG A 188 -24.18 -0.96 -8.78
CA ARG A 188 -24.08 -0.53 -7.37
C ARG A 188 -25.38 -0.78 -6.61
N ARG A 189 -26.53 -0.46 -7.20
CA ARG A 189 -27.87 -0.75 -6.65
C ARG A 189 -28.02 -2.23 -6.32
N LYS A 190 -27.65 -3.11 -7.26
CA LYS A 190 -27.65 -4.58 -7.03
C LYS A 190 -26.72 -4.96 -5.88
N GLY A 191 -25.52 -4.40 -5.83
CA GLY A 191 -24.57 -4.62 -4.73
C GLY A 191 -25.05 -4.09 -3.36
N LEU A 192 -26.03 -3.19 -3.34
CA LEU A 192 -26.71 -2.70 -2.13
C LEU A 192 -28.02 -3.46 -1.82
N GLY A 193 -28.41 -4.46 -2.63
CA GLY A 193 -29.65 -5.21 -2.46
C GLY A 193 -30.93 -4.43 -2.77
N LEU A 194 -30.82 -3.25 -3.38
CA LEU A 194 -31.96 -2.39 -3.69
C LEU A 194 -32.72 -2.90 -4.93
N LYS A 195 -34.06 -2.93 -4.88
CA LYS A 195 -34.90 -3.38 -6.01
C LYS A 195 -34.84 -2.42 -7.20
N THR A 196 -34.95 -2.96 -8.42
CA THR A 196 -35.06 -2.14 -9.63
C THR A 196 -36.36 -1.33 -9.57
N ILE A 197 -36.28 -0.03 -9.77
CA ILE A 197 -37.44 0.81 -10.03
C ILE A 197 -37.65 0.77 -11.55
N TRP A 198 -38.68 0.03 -11.99
CA TRP A 198 -39.01 -0.09 -13.41
C TRP A 198 -39.54 1.25 -13.92
N GLY A 199 -39.04 1.65 -15.09
CA GLY A 199 -39.15 2.98 -15.67
C GLY A 199 -40.50 3.64 -15.47
N ARG A 200 -40.52 4.61 -14.57
CA ARG A 200 -41.57 5.61 -14.55
C ARG A 200 -41.38 6.46 -15.81
N ARG A 201 -42.43 6.63 -16.63
CA ARG A 201 -42.36 7.52 -17.80
C ARG A 201 -42.10 8.98 -17.40
N PHE A 202 -42.41 9.33 -16.15
CA PHE A 202 -42.24 10.66 -15.58
C PHE A 202 -42.13 10.60 -14.04
N THR A 203 -41.50 11.60 -13.43
CA THR A 203 -41.40 11.74 -11.96
C THR A 203 -42.64 12.41 -11.35
N ASP A 204 -42.84 12.24 -10.04
CA ASP A 204 -43.87 13.02 -9.31
C ASP A 204 -43.63 14.52 -9.42
N GLN A 205 -42.36 14.95 -9.44
CA GLN A 205 -41.99 16.36 -9.62
C GLN A 205 -42.36 16.88 -11.02
N GLN A 206 -42.12 16.10 -12.08
CA GLN A 206 -42.51 16.47 -13.45
C GLN A 206 -44.03 16.59 -13.58
N LEU A 207 -44.79 15.64 -13.02
CA LEU A 207 -46.25 15.72 -12.99
C LEU A 207 -46.73 16.93 -12.17
N ALA A 208 -46.19 17.14 -10.97
CA ALA A 208 -46.57 18.25 -10.10
C ALA A 208 -46.23 19.62 -10.72
N ALA A 209 -45.10 19.73 -11.42
CA ALA A 209 -44.69 20.95 -12.11
C ALA A 209 -45.64 21.29 -13.27
N LEU A 210 -46.05 20.30 -14.07
CA LEU A 210 -47.02 20.51 -15.15
C LEU A 210 -48.42 20.78 -14.61
N HIS A 211 -48.82 20.11 -13.54
CA HIS A 211 -50.10 20.36 -12.85
C HIS A 211 -50.15 21.76 -12.24
N LYS A 212 -49.07 22.23 -11.60
CA LYS A 212 -48.95 23.61 -11.10
C LYS A 212 -49.06 24.66 -12.20
N ARG A 213 -48.69 24.32 -13.43
CA ARG A 213 -48.88 25.17 -14.64
C ARG A 213 -50.32 25.16 -15.17
N GLY A 214 -51.24 24.47 -14.49
CA GLY A 214 -52.68 24.44 -14.81
C GLY A 214 -53.07 23.41 -15.88
N LEU A 215 -52.16 22.50 -16.26
CA LEU A 215 -52.44 21.51 -17.30
C LEU A 215 -53.35 20.40 -16.77
N ASN A 216 -54.24 19.91 -17.62
CA ASN A 216 -55.11 18.79 -17.32
C ASN A 216 -54.44 17.44 -17.63
N ASP A 217 -55.05 16.33 -17.17
CA ASP A 217 -54.47 14.98 -17.33
C ASP A 217 -54.18 14.60 -18.78
N ILE A 218 -54.90 15.14 -19.77
CA ILE A 218 -54.70 14.87 -21.19
C ILE A 218 -53.43 15.57 -21.67
N GLU A 219 -53.34 16.87 -21.42
CA GLU A 219 -52.17 17.70 -21.80
C GLU A 219 -50.89 17.22 -21.10
N ILE A 220 -51.01 16.83 -19.83
CA ILE A 220 -49.91 16.22 -19.08
C ILE A 220 -49.53 14.87 -19.70
N SER A 221 -50.50 14.05 -20.11
CA SER A 221 -50.23 12.74 -20.71
C SER A 221 -49.51 12.84 -22.06
N GLU A 222 -49.87 13.83 -22.88
CA GLU A 222 -49.21 14.14 -24.14
C GLU A 222 -47.78 14.63 -23.92
N LYS A 223 -47.58 15.57 -22.99
CA LYS A 223 -46.24 16.10 -22.66
C LYS A 223 -45.32 15.09 -22.01
N LEU A 224 -45.85 14.18 -21.20
CA LEU A 224 -45.06 13.15 -20.50
C LEU A 224 -44.98 11.83 -21.28
N GLY A 225 -45.54 11.78 -22.50
CA GLY A 225 -45.54 10.58 -23.33
C GLY A 225 -46.14 9.35 -22.64
N ALA A 226 -47.15 9.55 -21.79
CA ALA A 226 -47.72 8.51 -20.92
C ALA A 226 -49.21 8.30 -21.19
N LYS A 227 -49.77 7.16 -20.77
CA LYS A 227 -51.23 6.96 -20.84
C LYS A 227 -51.91 7.90 -19.83
N LYS A 228 -53.00 8.56 -20.23
CA LYS A 228 -53.85 9.39 -19.35
C LYS A 228 -54.22 8.70 -18.03
N SER A 229 -54.51 7.39 -18.08
CA SER A 229 -54.81 6.59 -16.88
C SER A 229 -53.65 6.54 -15.88
N VAL A 230 -52.41 6.49 -16.36
CA VAL A 230 -51.19 6.50 -15.54
C VAL A 230 -50.97 7.88 -14.92
N VAL A 231 -51.19 8.97 -15.66
CA VAL A 231 -51.16 10.34 -15.14
C VAL A 231 -52.22 10.54 -14.06
N ARG A 232 -53.46 10.12 -14.31
CA ARG A 232 -54.56 10.19 -13.34
C ARG A 232 -54.23 9.45 -12.05
N TYR A 233 -53.72 8.22 -12.16
CA TYR A 233 -53.31 7.41 -11.01
C TYR A 233 -52.27 8.14 -10.14
N HIS A 234 -51.22 8.67 -10.77
CA HIS A 234 -50.17 9.38 -10.06
C HIS A 234 -50.63 10.72 -9.49
N ARG A 235 -51.45 11.49 -10.21
CA ARG A 235 -52.06 12.73 -9.71
C ARG A 235 -52.88 12.48 -8.45
N ASN A 236 -53.75 11.45 -8.47
CA ASN A 236 -54.57 11.09 -7.30
C ASN A 236 -53.72 10.66 -6.11
N ARG A 237 -52.66 9.87 -6.36
CA ARG A 237 -51.72 9.46 -5.32
C ARG A 237 -51.00 10.65 -4.66
N LEU A 238 -50.76 11.72 -5.42
CA LEU A 238 -50.18 12.97 -4.92
C LEU A 238 -51.21 13.92 -4.29
N GLY A 239 -52.49 13.55 -4.21
CA GLY A 239 -53.54 14.40 -3.66
C GLY A 239 -53.89 15.62 -4.52
N LEU A 240 -53.47 15.65 -5.78
CA LEU A 240 -53.69 16.79 -6.68
C LEU A 240 -55.10 16.72 -7.31
N LYS A 241 -55.86 17.83 -7.23
CA LYS A 241 -57.22 17.91 -7.78
C LYS A 241 -57.22 17.95 -9.32
N PRO A 242 -58.21 17.35 -9.99
CA PRO A 242 -58.37 17.46 -11.44
C PRO A 242 -58.59 18.90 -11.89
N TYR A 243 -57.93 19.30 -12.98
CA TYR A 243 -58.37 20.43 -13.79
C TYR A 243 -59.40 19.92 -14.81
N TRP A 244 -60.65 20.38 -14.68
CA TRP A 244 -61.72 20.07 -15.62
C TRP A 244 -61.67 21.04 -16.80
N HIS A 245 -62.01 20.57 -18.01
CA HIS A 245 -62.12 21.43 -19.19
C HIS A 245 -63.06 22.61 -18.92
N ARG A 246 -62.65 23.84 -19.26
CA ARG A 246 -63.61 24.82 -19.79
C ARG A 246 -64.09 24.27 -21.13
N ARG A 247 -65.38 23.93 -21.23
CA ARG A 247 -65.99 23.52 -22.51
C ARG A 247 -65.66 24.58 -23.56
N ARG A 248 -65.05 24.17 -24.68
CA ARG A 248 -65.05 24.94 -25.93
C ARG A 248 -66.52 25.19 -26.28
N GLY A 249 -66.94 26.45 -26.33
CA GLY A 249 -68.23 26.83 -26.89
C GLY A 249 -68.32 26.29 -28.30
N LYS A 250 -69.38 25.53 -28.58
CA LYS A 250 -69.74 25.17 -29.95
C LYS A 250 -70.21 26.43 -30.65
N HIS A 251 -69.79 26.56 -31.91
CA HIS A 251 -70.30 27.50 -32.90
C HIS A 251 -71.82 27.65 -32.83
N ALA A 252 -72.30 28.89 -32.76
CA ALA A 252 -73.61 29.25 -33.29
C ALA A 252 -73.36 29.78 -34.71
N LEU A 253 -73.98 29.10 -35.69
CA LEU A 253 -74.31 29.70 -36.99
C LEU A 253 -75.35 30.79 -36.77
#